data_AF-A0A7W0UU68-F1
#
_entry.id   AF-A0A7W0UU68-F1
#
_cell.length_a   1.000
_cell.length_b   1.000
_cell.length_c   1.000
_cell.angle_alpha   90.00
_cell.angle_beta   90.00
_cell.angle_gamma   90.00
#
_symmetry.space_group_name_H-M   'P 1'
#
loop_
_entity.id
_entity.type
_entity.pdbx_description
1 polymer ?
#
loop_
_entity_poly.entity_id
_entity_poly.type
_entity_poly.pdbx_seq_one_letter_code
_entity_poly.pdbx_strand_id
1 'polypeptide(L)' 'MRQFCETASFRGDDVPCLVEASLACRVCLSGKIEWGLRVEHWDAEVRCHCLSCGDSRSVSLTDEQALRLSLHR' A
#
# COMPACT_ATOMS: atom_id res chain seq x y z
N MET A 1 20.54 10.06 6.80
CA MET A 1 19.24 10.16 7.51
C MET A 1 18.47 8.88 7.21
N ARG A 2 18.06 8.10 8.22
CA ARG A 2 17.15 6.97 7.98
C ARG A 2 15.77 7.56 7.67
N GLN A 3 15.37 7.52 6.41
CA GLN A 3 13.98 7.75 6.05
C GLN A 3 13.23 6.51 6.55
N PHE A 4 12.39 6.67 7.58
CA PHE A 4 11.50 5.60 8.01
C PHE A 4 10.51 5.35 6.87
N CYS A 5 10.78 4.35 6.04
CA CYS A 5 9.85 3.93 5.01
C CYS A 5 8.63 3.35 5.71
N GLU A 6 7.47 4.00 5.53
CA GLU A 6 6.20 3.49 6.01
C GLU A 6 5.99 2.08 5.43
N THR A 7 5.69 1.09 6.27
CA THR A 7 5.42 -0.29 5.84
C THR A 7 3.92 -0.56 5.92
N ALA A 8 3.38 -1.31 4.97
CA ALA A 8 1.96 -1.62 4.95
C ALA A 8 1.60 -2.50 6.15
N SER A 9 0.44 -2.27 6.74
CA SER A 9 0.05 -2.88 8.02
C SER A 9 -0.88 -4.09 7.89
N PHE A 10 -0.90 -4.76 6.72
CA PHE A 10 -1.72 -5.96 6.48
C PHE A 10 -0.87 -7.23 6.37
N ARG A 11 -1.45 -8.40 6.60
CA ARG A 11 -0.79 -9.71 6.43
C ARG A 11 -1.11 -10.32 5.07
N GLY A 12 -0.27 -11.25 4.62
CA GLY A 12 -0.48 -11.98 3.37
C GLY A 12 -1.79 -12.78 3.31
N ASP A 13 -2.42 -13.06 4.44
CA ASP A 13 -3.68 -13.80 4.55
C ASP A 13 -4.87 -12.95 5.03
N ASP A 14 -4.67 -11.63 5.20
CA ASP A 14 -5.75 -10.74 5.64
C ASP A 14 -6.92 -10.73 4.64
N VAL A 15 -8.13 -10.62 5.19
CA VAL A 15 -9.35 -10.45 4.42
C VAL A 15 -9.30 -9.14 3.60
N PRO A 16 -9.93 -9.08 2.42
CA PRO A 16 -9.76 -7.95 1.50
C PRO A 16 -9.98 -6.56 2.12
N CYS A 17 -10.97 -6.41 3.00
CA CYS A 17 -11.26 -5.13 3.63
C CYS A 17 -10.14 -4.61 4.54
N LEU A 18 -9.33 -5.50 5.14
CA LEU A 18 -8.16 -5.09 5.95
C LEU A 18 -7.01 -4.64 5.06
N VAL A 19 -6.84 -5.27 3.90
CA VAL A 19 -5.86 -4.83 2.88
C VAL A 19 -6.26 -3.45 2.35
N GLU A 20 -7.52 -3.26 1.97
CA GLU A 20 -8.05 -1.96 1.53
C GLU A 20 -7.87 -0.87 2.59
N ALA A 21 -8.20 -1.17 3.84
CA ALA A 21 -8.02 -0.23 4.96
C ALA A 21 -6.55 0.14 5.18
N SER A 22 -5.62 -0.79 5.00
CA SER A 22 -4.18 -0.52 5.13
C SER A 22 -3.66 0.45 4.06
N LEU A 23 -4.30 0.47 2.87
CA LEU A 23 -3.93 1.34 1.75
C LEU A 23 -4.70 2.67 1.76
N ALA A 24 -5.79 2.77 2.52
CA ALA A 24 -6.64 3.96 2.63
C ALA A 24 -5.87 5.25 2.97
N CYS A 25 -6.51 6.39 2.71
CA CYS A 25 -5.87 7.68 2.94
C CYS A 25 -5.70 7.95 4.44
N ARG A 26 -4.46 8.14 4.89
CA ARG A 26 -4.17 8.50 6.28
C ARG A 26 -4.63 9.91 6.69
N VAL A 27 -4.91 10.78 5.72
CA VAL A 27 -5.30 12.19 5.96
C VAL A 27 -6.81 12.34 6.08
N CYS A 28 -7.56 11.86 5.08
CA CYS A 28 -9.03 12.03 5.04
C CYS A 28 -9.81 10.74 5.33
N LEU A 29 -9.12 9.63 5.59
CA LEU A 29 -9.70 8.30 5.88
C LEU A 29 -10.58 7.74 4.76
N SER A 30 -10.48 8.30 3.56
CA SER A 30 -11.17 7.79 2.38
C SER A 30 -10.50 6.52 1.86
N GLY A 31 -11.30 5.52 1.50
CA GLY A 31 -10.87 4.34 0.77
C GLY A 31 -10.75 4.57 -0.75
N LYS A 32 -11.05 5.77 -1.27
CA LYS A 32 -10.94 6.10 -2.70
C LYS A 32 -9.48 6.35 -3.07
N ILE A 33 -8.72 5.27 -3.18
CA ILE A 33 -7.28 5.27 -3.47
C ILE A 33 -7.05 4.65 -4.85
N GLU A 34 -6.38 5.41 -5.71
CA GLU A 34 -5.69 4.83 -6.85
C GLU A 34 -4.31 4.35 -6.37
N TRP A 35 -3.94 3.11 -6.68
CA TRP A 35 -2.64 2.59 -6.28
C TRP A 35 -1.94 1.80 -7.37
N GLY A 36 -0.61 1.82 -7.31
CA GLY A 36 0.26 1.06 -8.22
C GLY A 36 1.35 0.31 -7.46
N LEU A 37 1.44 -1.00 -7.71
CA LEU A 37 2.53 -1.84 -7.24
C LEU A 37 3.80 -1.64 -8.10
N ARG A 38 4.94 -1.41 -7.46
CA ARG A 38 6.27 -1.40 -8.05
C ARG A 38 7.12 -2.46 -7.36
N VAL A 39 7.72 -3.35 -8.15
CA VAL A 39 8.61 -4.40 -7.67
C VAL A 39 9.95 -4.23 -8.38
N GLU A 40 11.03 -4.10 -7.61
CA GLU A 40 12.39 -3.94 -8.12
C GLU A 40 13.36 -4.86 -7.39
N HIS A 41 13.84 -5.90 -8.07
CA HIS A 41 14.85 -6.88 -7.62
C HIS A 41 14.61 -7.48 -6.21
N TRP A 42 14.77 -6.68 -5.16
CA TRP A 42 14.67 -7.06 -3.74
C TRP A 42 13.72 -6.18 -2.92
N ASP A 43 13.13 -5.13 -3.51
CA ASP A 43 12.22 -4.21 -2.84
C ASP A 43 10.86 -4.18 -3.55
N ALA A 44 9.80 -4.03 -2.77
CA ALA A 44 8.45 -3.81 -3.27
C ALA A 44 7.80 -2.62 -2.56
N GLU A 45 7.17 -1.75 -3.33
CA GLU A 45 6.41 -0.61 -2.81
C GLU A 45 5.05 -0.50 -3.50
N VAL A 46 4.08 0.06 -2.79
CA VAL A 46 2.84 0.55 -3.37
C VAL A 46 2.81 2.06 -3.28
N ARG A 47 2.49 2.71 -4.41
CA ARG A 47 2.23 4.14 -4.45
C ARG A 47 0.74 4.35 -4.38
N CYS A 48 0.28 5.03 -3.33
CA CYS A 48 -1.13 5.36 -3.13
C CYS A 48 -1.36 6.83 -3.46
N HIS A 49 -2.40 7.13 -4.21
CA HIS A 49 -2.91 8.47 -4.47
C HIS A 49 -4.38 8.56 -4.08
N CYS A 50 -4.71 9.46 -3.16
CA CYS A 50 -6.08 9.65 -2.72
C CYS A 50 -6.85 10.55 -3.68
N LEU A 51 -7.89 9.99 -4.31
CA LEU A 51 -8.77 10.73 -5.22
C LEU A 51 -9.71 11.72 -4.52
N SER A 52 -9.76 11.70 -3.18
CA SER A 52 -10.62 12.60 -2.39
C SER A 52 -9.91 13.86 -1.92
N CYS A 53 -8.68 13.74 -1.41
CA CYS A 53 -7.93 14.89 -0.87
C CYS A 53 -6.58 15.14 -1.55
N GLY A 54 -6.19 14.30 -2.52
CA GLY A 54 -4.95 14.45 -3.28
C GLY A 54 -3.67 13.98 -2.57
N ASP A 55 -3.75 13.48 -1.33
CA ASP A 55 -2.58 12.98 -0.59
C ASP A 55 -1.96 11.78 -1.33
N SER A 56 -0.63 11.79 -1.40
CA SER A 56 0.15 10.71 -2.03
C SER A 56 1.18 10.18 -1.07
N ARG A 57 1.30 8.85 -0.98
CA ARG A 57 2.32 8.18 -0.17
C ARG A 57 2.86 6.93 -0.87
N SER A 58 4.10 6.59 -0.56
CA SER A 58 4.70 5.29 -0.91
C SER A 58 4.81 4.47 0.36
N VAL A 59 4.41 3.20 0.28
CA VAL A 59 4.43 2.27 1.39
C VAL A 59 5.23 1.03 0.97
N SER A 60 6.23 0.67 1.75
CA SER A 60 7.02 -0.54 1.54
C SER A 60 6.21 -1.80 1.84
N LEU A 61 6.50 -2.86 1.11
CA LEU A 61 5.86 -4.16 1.24
C LEU A 61 6.91 -5.22 1.56
N THR A 62 6.50 -6.19 2.37
CA THR A 62 7.17 -7.49 2.47
C THR A 62 6.86 -8.33 1.22
N ASP A 63 7.64 -9.39 1.00
CA ASP A 63 7.46 -10.30 -0.15
C ASP A 63 6.05 -10.90 -0.20
N GLU A 64 5.48 -11.28 0.95
CA GLU A 64 4.13 -11.85 1.03
C GLU A 64 3.05 -10.82 0.64
N GLN A 65 3.19 -9.58 1.12
CA GLN A 65 2.27 -8.48 0.77
C GLN A 65 2.36 -8.14 -0.72
N ALA A 66 3.58 -8.09 -1.27
CA ALA A 66 3.82 -7.83 -2.68
C ALA A 66 3.23 -8.92 -3.56
N LEU A 67 3.46 -10.20 -3.21
CA LEU A 67 2.87 -11.34 -3.92
C LEU A 67 1.34 -11.26 -3.90
N ARG A 68 0.73 -11.02 -2.74
CA ARG A 68 -0.73 -10.90 -2.64
C ARG A 68 -1.29 -9.80 -3.53
N LEU A 69 -0.72 -8.59 -3.50
CA LEU A 69 -1.19 -7.49 -4.35
C LEU A 69 -0.96 -7.78 -5.85
N SER A 70 0.11 -8.52 -6.20
CA SER A 70 0.37 -8.88 -7.60
C SER A 70 -0.67 -9.84 -8.20
N LEU A 71 -1.29 -10.67 -7.36
CA LEU A 71 -2.28 -11.68 -7.76
C LEU A 71 -3.71 -11.15 -7.85
N HIS A 72 -4.02 -10.02 -7.20
CA HIS A 72 -5.37 -9.48 -7.02
C HIS A 72 -5.53 -8.05 -7.56
N ARG A 73 -4.85 -7.76 -8.67
CA ARG A 73 -4.81 -6.42 -9.29
C ARG A 73 -6.10 -6.04 -10.01
#